data_AF-A0A8X7BQA7-F1
#
_entry.id   AF-A0A8X7BQA7-F1
#
_cell.length_a   1.000
_cell.length_b   1.000
_cell.length_c   1.000
_cell.angle_alpha   90.00
_cell.angle_beta   90.00
_cell.angle_gamma   90.00
#
_symmetry.space_group_name_H-M   'P 1'
#
loop_
_entity.id
_entity.type
_entity.pdbx_description
1 polymer ?
#
loop_
_entity_poly.entity_id
_entity_poly.type
_entity_poly.pdbx_seq_one_letter_code
_entity_poly.pdbx_strand_id
1 'polypeptide(L)'
;MCDTENGFTYIWAIENCPILLIPKAIVSPTFRANFLENTEWHLAVEEVDEKTLSFHIVRENDDGPDFIEVVTEFSLLSFEGLPLETKNYQFKVAKGDSLEYERSVDYIFQLNKLNAYRTTPSQSVAACGNQEQLFAEFN
;
A
#
# COMPACT_ATOMS: atom_id res chain seq x y z
N MET A 1 28.14 15.06 0.57
CA MET A 1 27.58 14.22 -0.51
C MET A 1 26.26 13.72 0.02
N CYS A 2 25.16 14.08 -0.64
CA CYS A 2 23.84 13.59 -0.28
C CYS A 2 23.69 12.24 -1.00
N ASP A 3 23.64 11.15 -0.25
CA ASP A 3 23.34 9.81 -0.77
C ASP A 3 21.86 9.77 -1.16
N THR A 4 21.53 10.36 -2.31
CA THR A 4 20.31 10.03 -3.02
C THR A 4 20.57 8.76 -3.82
N GLU A 5 19.72 7.75 -3.59
CA GLU A 5 19.48 6.56 -4.43
C GLU A 5 20.27 5.28 -4.08
N ASN A 6 19.94 4.65 -2.95
CA ASN A 6 20.16 3.21 -2.76
C ASN A 6 18.87 2.54 -2.28
N GLY A 7 17.82 2.66 -3.08
CA GLY A 7 16.54 2.03 -2.82
C GLY A 7 15.73 1.87 -4.09
N PHE A 8 14.70 1.06 -4.01
CA PHE A 8 13.66 0.94 -5.02
C PHE A 8 12.29 0.95 -4.36
N THR A 9 11.27 1.11 -5.19
CA THR A 9 9.90 0.88 -4.78
C THR A 9 9.28 -0.08 -5.76
N TYR A 10 8.70 -1.15 -5.23
CA TYR A 10 7.89 -2.09 -5.99
C TYR A 10 6.44 -1.95 -5.54
N ILE A 11 5.57 -1.54 -6.45
CA ILE A 11 4.13 -1.37 -6.18
C ILE A 11 3.39 -2.51 -6.87
N TRP A 12 2.60 -3.23 -6.09
CA TRP A 12 1.75 -4.30 -6.59
C TRP A 12 0.28 -3.98 -6.32
N ALA A 13 -0.47 -3.74 -7.40
CA ALA A 13 -1.90 -3.50 -7.34
C ALA A 13 -2.67 -4.79 -7.58
N ILE A 14 -3.59 -5.13 -6.67
CA ILE A 14 -4.50 -6.27 -6.80
C ILE A 14 -5.88 -5.74 -7.15
N GLU A 15 -6.30 -5.95 -8.39
CA GLU A 15 -7.62 -5.57 -8.87
C GLU A 15 -8.61 -6.71 -8.71
N ASN A 16 -9.88 -6.36 -8.50
CA ASN A 16 -10.99 -7.32 -8.38
C ASN A 16 -10.76 -8.40 -7.32
N CYS A 17 -10.02 -8.08 -6.24
CA CYS A 17 -9.79 -9.00 -5.14
C CYS A 17 -11.13 -9.28 -4.43
N PRO A 18 -11.74 -10.47 -4.56
CA PRO A 18 -12.82 -10.86 -3.68
C PRO A 18 -12.13 -11.26 -2.38
N ILE A 19 -11.89 -10.29 -1.50
CA ILE A 19 -11.03 -10.35 -0.29
C ILE A 19 -11.29 -11.56 0.64
N LEU A 20 -12.30 -12.39 0.38
CA LEU A 20 -12.82 -13.42 1.29
C LEU A 20 -13.15 -14.78 0.63
N LEU A 21 -12.54 -15.15 -0.51
CA LEU A 21 -12.79 -16.45 -1.16
C LEU A 21 -11.55 -17.09 -1.78
N ILE A 22 -10.35 -16.73 -1.35
CA ILE A 22 -9.13 -17.18 -2.03
C ILE A 22 -8.53 -18.36 -1.24
N PRO A 23 -8.73 -19.63 -1.66
CA PRO A 23 -8.14 -20.77 -0.98
C PRO A 23 -6.61 -20.87 -1.14
N LYS A 24 -5.96 -19.86 -1.74
CA LYS A 24 -4.56 -19.88 -2.13
C LYS A 24 -3.97 -18.47 -2.08
N ALA A 25 -2.75 -18.31 -1.61
CA ALA A 25 -2.03 -17.04 -1.67
C ALA A 25 -2.07 -16.44 -3.09
N ILE A 26 -2.34 -15.14 -3.18
CA ILE A 26 -2.09 -14.37 -4.40
C ILE A 26 -0.63 -13.93 -4.34
N VAL A 27 0.09 -14.11 -5.45
CA VAL A 27 1.49 -13.72 -5.58
C VAL A 27 1.66 -12.65 -6.67
N SER A 28 2.57 -11.71 -6.44
CA SER A 28 2.99 -10.75 -7.44
C SER A 28 3.87 -11.41 -8.49
N PRO A 29 4.10 -10.76 -9.65
CA PRO A 29 5.24 -11.08 -10.48
C PRO A 29 6.54 -11.05 -9.68
N THR A 30 7.47 -11.93 -10.02
CA THR A 30 8.82 -11.93 -9.46
C THR A 30 9.56 -10.69 -9.95
N PHE A 31 10.32 -10.06 -9.06
CA PHE A 31 11.20 -8.94 -9.38
C PHE A 31 12.62 -9.22 -8.88
N ARG A 32 13.56 -8.47 -9.46
CA ARG A 32 14.97 -8.46 -9.05
C ARG A 32 15.44 -7.02 -8.93
N ALA A 33 16.39 -6.78 -8.04
CA ALA A 33 16.95 -5.46 -7.88
C ALA A 33 18.40 -5.50 -7.40
N ASN A 34 19.20 -4.52 -7.82
CA ASN A 34 20.65 -4.53 -7.60
C ASN A 34 21.04 -4.51 -6.12
N PHE A 35 20.32 -3.76 -5.28
CA PHE A 35 20.57 -3.69 -3.83
C PHE A 35 20.02 -4.91 -3.07
N LEU A 36 19.22 -5.77 -3.73
CA LEU A 36 18.91 -7.11 -3.24
C LEU A 36 19.86 -8.14 -3.86
N GLU A 37 21.09 -7.75 -4.18
CA GLU A 37 22.10 -8.63 -4.79
C GLU A 37 21.60 -9.34 -6.07
N ASN A 38 20.67 -8.70 -6.79
CA ASN A 38 20.03 -9.23 -8.00
C ASN A 38 19.35 -10.61 -7.81
N THR A 39 18.92 -10.90 -6.59
CA THR A 39 18.15 -12.10 -6.22
C THR A 39 16.67 -11.96 -6.56
N GLU A 40 15.94 -13.07 -6.51
CA GLU A 40 14.54 -13.13 -6.95
C GLU A 40 13.57 -13.02 -5.80
N TRP A 41 12.56 -12.16 -5.95
CA TRP A 41 11.61 -11.84 -4.89
C TRP A 41 10.20 -11.69 -5.44
N HIS A 42 9.20 -11.93 -4.62
CA HIS A 42 7.83 -11.56 -4.91
C HIS A 42 7.11 -11.11 -3.63
N LEU A 43 5.99 -10.40 -3.82
CA LEU A 43 5.05 -10.13 -2.74
C LEU A 43 3.96 -11.19 -2.75
N ALA A 44 3.49 -11.61 -1.58
CA ALA A 44 2.33 -12.48 -1.47
C ALA A 44 1.32 -11.92 -0.48
N VAL A 45 0.04 -12.22 -0.71
CA VAL A 45 -1.02 -12.00 0.27
C VAL A 45 -1.86 -13.26 0.40
N GLU A 46 -2.13 -13.65 1.63
CA GLU A 46 -3.00 -14.79 1.93
C GLU A 46 -3.94 -14.48 3.10
N GLU A 47 -5.07 -15.19 3.10
CA GLU A 47 -6.03 -15.15 4.21
C GLU A 47 -5.60 -16.17 5.25
N VAL A 48 -5.28 -15.71 6.46
CA VAL A 48 -4.91 -16.57 7.60
C VAL A 48 -6.18 -17.11 8.26
N ASP A 49 -7.17 -16.22 8.41
CA ASP A 49 -8.51 -16.51 8.88
C ASP A 49 -9.51 -15.51 8.26
N GLU A 50 -10.81 -15.70 8.54
CA GLU A 50 -11.92 -14.89 7.99
C GLU A 50 -11.77 -13.37 8.17
N LYS A 51 -10.84 -12.91 9.01
CA LYS A 51 -10.66 -11.51 9.38
C LYS A 51 -9.23 -11.04 9.30
N THR A 52 -8.29 -11.85 8.84
CA THR A 52 -6.86 -11.55 8.90
C THR A 52 -6.19 -11.89 7.57
N LEU A 53 -5.55 -10.88 6.98
CA LEU A 53 -4.66 -11.05 5.85
C LEU A 53 -3.21 -11.05 6.33
N SER A 54 -2.43 -11.98 5.83
CA SER A 54 -0.98 -11.95 5.94
C SER A 54 -0.37 -11.48 4.63
N PHE A 55 0.60 -10.58 4.73
CA PHE A 55 1.35 -10.00 3.64
C PHE A 55 2.81 -10.44 3.77
N HIS A 56 3.39 -10.90 2.68
CA HIS A 56 4.75 -11.42 2.66
C HIS A 56 5.59 -10.69 1.62
N ILE A 57 6.86 -10.48 1.95
CA ILE A 57 7.93 -10.32 0.97
C ILE A 57 8.78 -11.57 1.01
N VAL A 58 8.75 -12.33 -0.07
CA VAL A 58 9.32 -13.67 -0.17
C VAL A 58 10.55 -13.61 -1.05
N ARG A 59 11.65 -14.23 -0.58
CA ARG A 59 12.83 -14.47 -1.40
C ARG A 59 12.74 -15.88 -2.00
N GLU A 60 12.96 -15.99 -3.29
CA GLU A 60 12.95 -17.28 -3.98
C GLU A 60 14.18 -18.14 -3.64
N ASN A 61 14.14 -19.40 -4.05
CA ASN A 61 15.31 -20.28 -3.99
C ASN A 61 16.24 -20.04 -5.20
N ASP A 62 16.94 -18.92 -5.18
CA ASP A 62 17.82 -18.46 -6.26
C ASP A 62 19.31 -18.85 -6.07
N ASP A 63 20.12 -18.55 -7.10
CA ASP A 63 21.58 -18.77 -7.10
C ASP A 63 22.38 -17.71 -6.32
N GLY A 64 21.72 -16.80 -5.60
CA GLY A 64 22.35 -15.72 -4.83
C GLY A 64 23.05 -16.17 -3.54
N PRO A 65 23.41 -15.26 -2.64
CA PRO A 65 23.98 -15.61 -1.33
C PRO A 65 23.00 -16.38 -0.45
N ASP A 66 23.46 -17.13 0.54
CA ASP A 66 22.55 -17.86 1.45
C ASP A 66 21.61 -16.93 2.23
N PHE A 67 22.10 -15.72 2.55
CA PHE A 67 21.33 -14.73 3.30
C PHE A 67 21.55 -13.32 2.75
N ILE A 68 20.52 -12.48 2.86
CA ILE A 68 20.59 -11.05 2.54
C ILE A 68 20.01 -10.26 3.71
N GLU A 69 20.67 -9.17 4.10
CA GLU A 69 20.12 -8.19 5.03
C GLU A 69 19.34 -7.13 4.25
N VAL A 70 18.08 -6.93 4.62
CA VAL A 70 17.15 -6.02 3.94
C VAL A 70 16.60 -5.03 4.93
N VAL A 71 16.70 -3.74 4.57
CA VAL A 71 15.92 -2.66 5.17
C VAL A 71 14.79 -2.34 4.21
N THR A 72 13.55 -2.46 4.67
CA THR A 72 12.37 -2.28 3.83
C THR A 72 11.32 -1.41 4.51
N GLU A 73 10.55 -0.73 3.67
CA GLU A 73 9.31 -0.07 4.05
C GLU A 73 8.16 -0.83 3.38
N PHE A 74 7.25 -1.39 4.18
CA PHE A 74 6.00 -1.99 3.72
C PHE A 74 4.88 -0.98 3.89
N SER A 75 4.20 -0.63 2.79
CA SER A 75 3.13 0.37 2.79
C SER A 75 1.86 -0.18 2.14
N LEU A 76 0.72 -0.05 2.84
CA LEU A 76 -0.60 -0.27 2.27
C LEU A 76 -1.07 1.03 1.64
N LEU A 77 -1.35 1.00 0.33
CA LEU A 77 -1.71 2.20 -0.42
C LEU A 77 -3.23 2.28 -0.62
N SER A 78 -3.74 3.51 -0.67
CA SER A 78 -5.08 3.81 -1.14
C SER A 78 -5.19 3.60 -2.65
N PHE A 79 -6.41 3.63 -3.18
CA PHE A 79 -6.64 3.62 -4.63
C PHE A 79 -5.93 4.78 -5.36
N GLU A 80 -5.71 5.91 -4.69
CA GLU A 80 -4.99 7.06 -5.25
C GLU A 80 -3.46 6.93 -5.12
N GLY A 81 -2.97 5.81 -4.60
CA GLY A 81 -1.54 5.55 -4.38
C GLY A 81 -0.97 6.21 -3.12
N LEU A 82 -1.81 6.74 -2.23
CA LEU A 82 -1.36 7.38 -0.99
C LEU A 82 -1.19 6.34 0.13
N PRO A 83 -0.12 6.40 0.95
CA PRO A 83 0.07 5.46 2.04
C PRO A 83 -1.01 5.62 3.11
N LEU A 84 -1.76 4.55 3.36
CA LEU A 84 -2.74 4.42 4.45
C LEU A 84 -2.06 3.97 5.74
N GLU A 85 -1.09 3.06 5.61
CA GLU A 85 -0.25 2.57 6.69
C GLU A 85 1.14 2.28 6.14
N THR A 86 2.17 2.53 6.96
CA THR A 86 3.56 2.29 6.64
C THR A 86 4.25 1.61 7.82
N LYS A 87 5.09 0.62 7.53
CA LYS A 87 5.91 -0.12 8.51
C LYS A 87 7.32 -0.30 8.00
N ASN A 88 8.29 -0.05 8.87
CA ASN A 88 9.70 -0.21 8.56
C ASN A 88 10.22 -1.48 9.21
N TYR A 89 11.01 -2.25 8.46
CA TYR A 89 11.63 -3.48 8.91
C TYR A 89 13.10 -3.50 8.54
N GLN A 90 13.90 -4.11 9.41
CA GLN A 90 15.26 -4.53 9.11
C GLN A 90 15.37 -5.99 9.51
N PHE A 91 15.70 -6.86 8.56
CA PHE A 91 15.74 -8.29 8.77
C PHE A 91 16.77 -8.96 7.86
N LYS A 92 17.17 -10.17 8.25
CA LYS A 92 18.04 -11.03 7.45
C LYS A 92 17.21 -12.21 6.96
N VAL A 93 17.16 -12.43 5.65
CA VAL A 93 16.34 -13.48 5.05
C VAL A 93 17.19 -14.54 4.37
N ALA A 94 16.82 -15.80 4.56
CA ALA A 94 17.39 -16.93 3.84
C ALA A 94 16.75 -17.11 2.45
N LYS A 95 17.35 -17.94 1.61
CA LYS A 95 16.71 -18.42 0.36
C LYS A 95 15.43 -19.20 0.67
N GLY A 96 14.35 -18.92 -0.06
CA GLY A 96 13.06 -19.56 0.15
C GLY A 96 12.33 -19.13 1.42
N ASP A 97 12.82 -18.11 2.11
CA ASP A 97 12.23 -17.57 3.34
C ASP A 97 11.53 -16.23 3.08
N SER A 98 10.76 -15.75 4.06
CA SER A 98 9.97 -14.53 3.90
C SER A 98 9.93 -13.68 5.17
N LEU A 99 9.68 -12.38 4.98
CA LEU A 99 9.18 -11.53 6.05
C LEU A 99 7.66 -11.47 5.97
N GLU A 100 7.02 -11.66 7.11
CA GLU A 100 5.57 -11.69 7.27
C GLU A 100 5.03 -10.45 8.00
N TYR A 101 3.84 -10.03 7.59
CA TYR A 101 3.10 -8.91 8.16
C TYR A 101 1.60 -9.17 8.14
N GLU A 102 0.97 -9.30 9.30
CA GLU A 102 -0.48 -9.54 9.39
C GLU A 102 -1.28 -8.27 9.65
N ARG A 103 -2.46 -8.16 9.04
CA ARG A 103 -3.46 -7.11 9.34
C ARG A 103 -4.89 -7.63 9.26
N SER A 104 -5.73 -7.05 10.11
CA SER A 104 -7.17 -7.35 10.06
C SER A 104 -7.82 -6.75 8.81
N VAL A 105 -8.68 -7.54 8.17
CA VAL A 105 -9.55 -7.15 7.05
C VAL A 105 -10.42 -5.94 7.44
N ASP A 106 -11.00 -5.95 8.64
CA ASP A 106 -11.83 -4.84 9.13
C ASP A 106 -11.03 -3.54 9.22
N TYR A 107 -9.77 -3.62 9.65
CA TYR A 107 -8.87 -2.49 9.74
C TYR A 107 -8.54 -1.92 8.35
N ILE A 108 -8.23 -2.79 7.37
CA ILE A 108 -7.96 -2.39 5.99
C ILE A 108 -9.19 -1.68 5.38
N PHE A 109 -10.39 -2.21 5.61
CA PHE A 109 -11.62 -1.56 5.16
C PHE A 109 -11.86 -0.21 5.85
N GLN A 110 -11.58 -0.08 7.14
CA GLN A 110 -11.69 1.19 7.86
C GLN A 110 -10.72 2.23 7.32
N LEU A 111 -9.46 1.86 7.04
CA LEU A 111 -8.47 2.75 6.43
C LEU A 111 -8.94 3.28 5.08
N ASN A 112 -9.45 2.40 4.22
CA ASN A 112 -9.98 2.79 2.92
C ASN A 112 -11.19 3.72 3.03
N LYS A 113 -12.14 3.43 3.94
CA LYS A 113 -13.30 4.29 4.17
C LYS A 113 -12.88 5.68 4.67
N LEU A 114 -11.97 5.75 5.64
CA LEU A 114 -11.47 7.02 6.18
C LEU A 114 -10.78 7.87 5.11
N ASN A 115 -10.05 7.24 4.19
CA ASN A 115 -9.43 7.97 3.09
C ASN A 115 -10.48 8.54 2.11
N ALA A 116 -11.51 7.77 1.76
CA ALA A 116 -12.58 8.25 0.88
C ALA A 116 -13.31 9.50 1.42
N TYR A 117 -13.48 9.62 2.75
CA TYR A 117 -14.08 10.82 3.35
C TYR A 117 -13.17 12.06 3.31
N ARG A 118 -11.84 11.87 3.28
CA ARG A 118 -10.88 12.98 3.22
C ARG A 118 -10.73 13.54 1.80
N THR A 119 -10.99 12.73 0.79
CA THR A 119 -10.84 13.13 -0.62
C THR A 119 -12.13 13.66 -1.24
N THR A 120 -13.30 13.49 -0.59
CA THR A 120 -14.49 14.28 -0.92
C THR A 120 -14.26 15.76 -0.60
N PRO A 121 -14.35 16.68 -1.58
CA PRO A 121 -14.32 18.10 -1.29
C PRO A 121 -15.48 18.41 -0.34
N SER A 122 -15.16 18.96 0.83
CA SER A 122 -16.16 19.48 1.74
C SER A 122 -17.08 20.40 0.94
N GLN A 123 -18.36 20.08 0.85
CA GLN A 123 -19.36 21.07 0.44
C GLN A 123 -19.28 22.21 1.45
N SER A 124 -18.52 23.26 1.10
CA SER A 124 -18.51 24.50 1.86
C SER A 124 -19.87 25.14 1.66
N VAL A 125 -20.70 25.01 2.68
CA VAL A 125 -21.82 25.91 2.92
C VAL A 125 -21.22 27.32 3.09
N ALA A 126 -21.42 28.18 2.10
CA ALA A 126 -21.23 29.62 2.24
C ALA A 126 -22.44 30.32 1.64
N ALA A 127 -23.53 30.33 2.39
CA ALA A 127 -24.48 31.42 2.34
C ALA A 127 -23.90 32.57 3.20
N CYS A 128 -23.68 33.75 2.59
CA CYS A 128 -24.10 35.07 3.09
C CYS A 128 -23.15 36.20 2.61
N GLY A 129 -23.71 37.14 1.83
CA GLY A 129 -23.63 38.57 2.19
C GLY A 129 -22.83 39.53 1.29
N ASN A 130 -23.56 40.58 0.85
CA ASN A 130 -23.15 41.96 0.49
C ASN A 130 -23.10 42.28 -1.01
N GLN A 131 -23.62 43.41 -1.54
CA GLN A 131 -24.46 44.51 -1.06
C GLN A 131 -24.86 45.33 -2.33
N GLU A 132 -26.10 45.80 -2.38
CA GLU A 132 -26.61 47.07 -2.98
C GLU A 132 -26.09 47.59 -4.34
N GLN A 133 -26.98 47.80 -5.33
CA GLN A 133 -27.53 49.13 -5.70
C GLN A 133 -28.39 49.11 -6.99
N LEU A 134 -29.63 49.59 -6.83
CA LEU A 134 -30.39 50.54 -7.68
C LEU A 134 -30.72 50.24 -9.15
N PHE A 135 -32.03 50.24 -9.46
CA PHE A 135 -32.79 51.13 -10.38
C PHE A 135 -34.08 50.37 -10.79
N ALA A 136 -35.24 50.65 -10.17
CA ALA A 136 -36.22 51.70 -10.49
C ALA A 136 -37.02 51.45 -11.80
N GLU A 137 -38.34 51.28 -11.59
CA GLU A 137 -39.47 51.71 -12.47
C GLU A 137 -39.67 51.01 -13.84
N PHE A 138 -40.87 50.83 -14.44
CA PHE A 138 -42.21 51.41 -14.28
C PHE A 138 -43.28 50.38 -14.77
N ASN A 139 -44.44 50.38 -14.08
CA ASN A 139 -45.81 49.98 -14.48
C ASN A 139 -46.10 48.59 -15.08
#